data_AF-A0A5R2MUQ2-F1
#
_entry.id   AF-A0A5R2MUQ2-F1
#
_cell.length_a   1.000
_cell.length_b   1.000
_cell.length_c   1.000
_cell.angle_alpha   90.00
_cell.angle_beta   90.00
_cell.angle_gamma   90.00
#
_symmetry.space_group_name_H-M   'P 1'
#
loop_
_entity.id
_entity.type
_entity.pdbx_description
1 polymer ?
#
loop_
_entity_poly.entity_id
_entity_poly.type
_entity_poly.pdbx_seq_one_letter_code
_entity_poly.pdbx_strand_id
1 'polypeptide(L)'
;VEILAPEATSLDRLVAVGAGRVSGLDEYAWLKLGGTIAASLRKATDVAVVLDLAGASPDGKDAANLAAGILLRGYSFDKYKTRKDKDDGQGSGKADPKKPAKV
;
A
#
# COMPACT_ATOMS: atom_id res chain seq x y z
N VAL A 1 15.19 -1.24 2.89
CA VAL A 1 15.65 -1.51 4.28
C VAL A 1 14.43 -1.35 5.18
N GLU A 2 14.33 -2.13 6.25
CA GLU A 2 13.17 -2.10 7.15
C GLU A 2 13.63 -2.11 8.61
N ILE A 3 12.94 -1.34 9.44
CA ILE A 3 13.09 -1.32 10.90
C ILE A 3 11.74 -1.68 11.50
N LEU A 4 11.75 -2.65 12.43
CA LEU A 4 10.57 -3.07 13.18
C LEU A 4 10.53 -2.33 14.52
N ALA A 5 9.35 -1.89 14.94
CA ALA A 5 9.12 -1.18 16.19
C ALA A 5 10.19 -0.10 16.50
N PRO A 6 10.37 0.92 15.63
CA PRO A 6 11.34 1.98 15.85
C PRO A 6 11.08 2.72 17.17
N GLU A 7 12.15 2.88 17.94
CA GLU A 7 12.14 3.49 19.27
C GLU A 7 11.54 4.90 19.25
N ALA A 8 10.82 5.26 20.32
CA ALA A 8 10.18 6.57 20.51
C ALA A 8 9.17 6.96 19.40
N THR A 9 8.58 5.98 18.72
CA THR A 9 7.48 6.20 17.77
C THR A 9 6.30 5.27 18.06
N SER A 10 5.13 5.59 17.51
CA SER A 10 3.95 4.73 17.54
C SER A 10 3.83 3.82 16.30
N LEU A 11 4.91 3.68 15.52
CA LEU A 11 4.91 2.91 14.29
C LEU A 11 5.30 1.46 14.57
N ASP A 12 4.57 0.50 13.98
CA ASP A 12 4.97 -0.91 14.02
C ASP A 12 6.19 -1.19 13.12
N ARG A 13 6.35 -0.39 12.07
CA ARG A 13 7.32 -0.61 10.99
C ARG A 13 7.68 0.70 10.29
N LEU A 14 8.96 0.88 10.02
CA LEU A 14 9.47 1.92 9.12
C LEU A 14 10.20 1.26 7.95
N VAL A 15 9.86 1.66 6.72
CA VAL A 15 10.44 1.08 5.50
C VAL A 15 11.09 2.17 4.67
N ALA A 16 12.37 2.01 4.35
CA ALA A 16 13.07 2.82 3.36
C ALA A 16 13.06 2.09 2.01
N VAL A 17 12.48 2.75 1.01
CA VAL A 17 12.32 2.24 -0.36
C VAL A 17 13.20 3.04 -1.30
N GLY A 18 14.01 2.35 -2.11
CA GLY A 18 14.83 3.02 -3.13
C GLY A 18 13.99 3.41 -4.34
N ALA A 19 14.05 4.69 -4.75
CA ALA A 19 13.40 5.18 -5.96
C ALA A 19 14.24 5.01 -7.25
N GLY A 20 15.48 4.54 -7.13
CA GLY A 20 16.40 4.41 -8.27
C GLY A 20 17.06 5.74 -8.64
N ARG A 21 17.36 5.94 -9.93
CA ARG A 21 17.98 7.18 -10.43
C ARG A 21 16.92 8.26 -10.60
N VAL A 22 17.11 9.41 -9.96
CA VAL A 22 16.19 10.56 -10.03
C VAL A 22 15.91 10.98 -11.48
N SER A 23 16.93 11.03 -12.33
CA SER A 23 16.79 11.41 -13.74
C SER A 23 15.93 10.46 -14.59
N GLY A 24 15.55 9.29 -14.04
CA GLY A 24 14.69 8.31 -14.69
C GLY A 24 13.28 8.23 -14.09
N LEU A 25 12.91 9.13 -13.18
CA LEU A 25 11.57 9.19 -12.59
C LEU A 25 10.61 9.91 -13.53
N ASP A 26 10.19 9.21 -14.59
CA ASP A 26 9.07 9.62 -15.42
C ASP A 26 7.72 9.16 -14.82
N GLU A 27 6.62 9.50 -15.50
CA GLU A 27 5.25 9.17 -15.08
C GLU A 27 5.05 7.66 -14.81
N TYR A 28 5.60 6.81 -15.68
CA TYR A 28 5.47 5.36 -15.53
C TYR A 28 6.36 4.81 -14.40
N ALA A 29 7.55 5.39 -14.20
CA ALA A 29 8.44 5.04 -13.11
C ALA A 29 7.81 5.34 -11.75
N TRP A 30 7.12 6.48 -11.59
CA TRP A 30 6.36 6.81 -10.38
C TRP A 30 5.23 5.81 -10.11
N LEU A 31 4.47 5.45 -11.16
CA LEU A 31 3.42 4.44 -11.06
C LEU A 31 3.99 3.08 -10.59
N LYS A 32 5.12 2.66 -11.17
CA LYS A 32 5.79 1.40 -10.81
C LYS A 32 6.35 1.43 -9.39
N LEU A 33 6.89 2.57 -8.95
CA LEU A 33 7.37 2.78 -7.58
C LEU A 33 6.22 2.62 -6.59
N GLY A 34 5.04 3.19 -6.87
CA GLY A 34 3.83 2.99 -6.08
C GLY A 34 3.45 1.52 -5.91
N GLY A 35 3.42 0.75 -7.01
CA GLY A 35 3.14 -0.69 -6.94
C GLY A 35 4.19 -1.48 -6.13
N THR A 36 5.45 -1.03 -6.16
CA THR A 36 6.54 -1.62 -5.36
C THR A 36 6.36 -1.32 -3.88
N ILE A 37 5.99 -0.08 -3.52
CA ILE A 37 5.67 0.31 -2.15
C ILE A 37 4.49 -0.52 -1.63
N ALA A 38 3.41 -0.64 -2.39
CA ALA A 38 2.25 -1.43 -2.01
C ALA A 38 2.58 -2.90 -1.71
N ALA A 39 3.49 -3.51 -2.49
CA ALA A 39 3.95 -4.88 -2.21
C ALA A 39 4.68 -5.00 -0.85
N SER A 40 5.32 -3.93 -0.37
CA SER A 40 6.02 -3.91 0.93
C SER A 40 5.09 -3.77 2.14
N LEU A 41 3.85 -3.29 1.94
CA LEU A 41 2.91 -3.00 3.03
C LEU A 41 2.37 -4.26 3.71
N ARG A 42 2.41 -5.41 3.03
CA ARG A 42 1.96 -6.72 3.55
C ARG A 42 0.53 -6.69 4.11
N LYS A 43 0.39 -6.69 5.44
CA LYS A 43 -0.89 -6.70 6.17
C LYS A 43 -1.20 -5.36 6.85
N ALA A 44 -0.37 -4.34 6.64
CA ALA A 44 -0.63 -3.02 7.20
C ALA A 44 -1.94 -2.46 6.65
N THR A 45 -2.80 -1.96 7.54
CA THR A 45 -4.08 -1.34 7.19
C THR A 45 -3.99 0.17 7.12
N ASP A 46 -3.08 0.77 7.89
CA ASP A 46 -2.86 2.20 7.99
C ASP A 46 -1.41 2.50 7.66
N VAL A 47 -1.20 3.31 6.62
CA VAL A 47 0.13 3.59 6.06
C VAL A 47 0.22 5.05 5.67
N ALA A 48 1.32 5.69 6.07
CA ALA A 48 1.74 7.00 5.55
C ALA A 48 2.94 6.81 4.64
N VAL A 49 2.93 7.45 3.47
CA VAL A 49 4.05 7.47 2.51
C VAL A 49 4.58 8.89 2.43
N VAL A 50 5.87 9.05 2.68
CA VAL A 50 6.58 10.33 2.55
C VAL A 50 7.52 10.26 1.35
N LEU A 51 7.43 11.24 0.47
CA LEU A 51 8.30 11.37 -0.70
C LEU A 51 9.39 12.40 -0.39
N ASP A 52 10.52 11.92 0.09
CA ASP A 52 11.71 12.72 0.34
C ASP A 52 12.88 12.09 -0.41
N LEU A 53 13.32 12.76 -1.49
CA LEU A 53 14.33 12.26 -2.42
C LEU A 53 15.45 13.28 -2.55
N ALA A 54 16.67 12.88 -2.21
CA ALA A 54 17.84 13.72 -2.40
C ALA A 54 18.00 14.09 -3.89
N GLY A 55 18.06 15.39 -4.18
CA GLY A 55 18.22 15.91 -5.55
C GLY A 55 16.95 15.91 -6.40
N ALA A 56 15.78 15.64 -5.81
CA ALA A 56 14.48 15.80 -6.46
C ALA A 56 13.51 16.55 -5.54
N SER A 57 12.51 17.21 -6.11
CA SER A 57 11.39 17.78 -5.35
C SER A 57 10.10 17.30 -5.99
N PRO A 58 9.58 16.11 -5.59
CA PRO A 58 8.37 15.55 -6.17
C PRO A 58 7.19 16.50 -6.02
N ASP A 59 6.40 16.65 -7.08
CA ASP A 59 5.22 17.50 -7.06
C ASP A 59 3.93 16.71 -6.81
N GLY A 60 2.78 17.39 -6.89
CA GLY A 60 1.48 16.75 -6.71
C GLY A 60 1.15 15.71 -7.78
N LYS A 61 1.64 15.86 -9.01
CA LYS A 61 1.42 14.90 -10.10
C LYS A 61 2.23 13.63 -9.84
N ASP A 62 3.48 13.77 -9.41
CA ASP A 62 4.34 12.64 -9.04
C ASP A 62 3.73 11.82 -7.90
N ALA A 63 3.25 12.52 -6.85
CA ALA A 63 2.57 11.89 -5.73
C ALA A 63 1.28 11.17 -6.16
N ALA A 64 0.50 11.76 -7.06
CA ALA A 64 -0.72 11.16 -7.60
C ALA A 64 -0.42 9.88 -8.41
N ASN A 65 0.62 9.89 -9.25
CA ASN A 65 1.04 8.71 -10.01
C ASN A 65 1.49 7.56 -9.09
N LEU A 66 2.26 7.88 -8.05
CA LEU A 66 2.68 6.90 -7.06
C LEU A 66 1.48 6.33 -6.29
N ALA A 67 0.54 7.17 -5.87
CA ALA A 67 -0.69 6.73 -5.21
C ALA A 67 -1.56 5.85 -6.11
N ALA A 68 -1.68 6.19 -7.40
CA ALA A 68 -2.37 5.35 -8.38
C ALA A 68 -1.71 3.96 -8.48
N GLY A 69 -0.38 3.89 -8.47
CA GLY A 69 0.38 2.63 -8.47
C GLY A 69 0.07 1.76 -7.25
N ILE A 70 -0.07 2.38 -6.08
CA ILE A 70 -0.47 1.70 -4.84
C ILE A 70 -1.88 1.11 -4.98
N LEU A 71 -2.84 1.91 -5.44
CA LEU A 71 -4.23 1.48 -5.61
C LEU A 71 -4.38 0.35 -6.62
N LEU A 72 -3.69 0.44 -7.76
CA LEU A 72 -3.72 -0.60 -8.79
C LEU A 72 -3.18 -1.94 -8.27
N ARG A 73 -2.11 -1.91 -7.46
CA ARG A 73 -1.54 -3.12 -6.85
C ARG A 73 -2.45 -3.71 -5.77
N GLY A 74 -3.16 -2.85 -5.03
CA GLY A 74 -4.05 -3.24 -3.94
C GLY A 74 -5.43 -3.75 -4.40
N TYR A 75 -5.78 -3.55 -5.67
CA TYR A 75 -7.07 -3.99 -6.19
C TYR A 75 -7.19 -5.52 -6.24
N SER A 76 -8.23 -6.07 -5.60
CA SER A 76 -8.61 -7.48 -5.73
C SER A 76 -10.04 -7.61 -6.26
N PHE A 77 -10.22 -8.47 -7.27
CA PHE A 77 -11.55 -8.81 -7.78
C PHE A 77 -12.00 -10.14 -7.16
N ASP A 78 -12.61 -10.05 -5.99
CA ASP A 78 -13.05 -11.23 -5.22
C ASP A 78 -14.54 -11.55 -5.42
N LYS A 79 -15.24 -10.85 -6.33
CA LYS A 79 -16.70 -10.96 -6.56
C LYS A 79 -17.17 -12.40 -6.84
N TYR A 80 -16.36 -13.19 -7.52
CA TYR A 80 -16.70 -14.58 -7.89
C TYR A 80 -15.85 -15.62 -7.17
N LYS A 81 -15.05 -15.22 -6.18
CA LYS A 81 -14.27 -16.18 -5.39
C LYS A 81 -15.18 -16.75 -4.30
N THR A 82 -15.24 -18.09 -4.21
CA THR A 82 -15.88 -18.77 -3.09
C THR A 82 -15.21 -18.33 -1.80
N ARG A 83 -16.00 -17.81 -0.84
CA ARG A 83 -15.49 -17.46 0.47
C ARG A 83 -15.19 -18.75 1.20
N LYS A 84 -14.00 -18.86 1.79
CA LYS A 84 -13.76 -19.91 2.77
C LYS A 84 -14.60 -19.57 4.00
N ASP A 85 -15.46 -20.50 4.41
CA ASP A 85 -16.07 -20.44 5.73
C ASP A 85 -14.94 -20.47 6.76
N LYS A 86 -14.97 -19.55 7.72
CA LYS A 86 -14.10 -19.60 8.90
C LYS A 86 -14.67 -20.68 9.82
N ASP A 87 -14.49 -21.94 9.47
CA ASP A 87 -14.80 -23.04 10.37
C ASP A 87 -13.49 -23.72 10.79
N ASP A 88 -12.94 -23.16 11.87
CA ASP A 88 -12.18 -23.89 12.87
C ASP A 88 -12.48 -23.21 14.22
N GLY A 89 -13.66 -23.53 14.78
CA GLY A 89 -13.96 -23.32 16.20
C GLY A 89 -15.03 -22.28 16.54
N GLN A 90 -16.28 -22.76 16.61
CA GLN A 90 -17.41 -22.25 17.42
C GLN A 90 -17.96 -20.82 17.17
N GLY A 91 -19.24 -20.80 16.76
CA GLY A 91 -20.23 -19.90 17.35
C GLY A 91 -20.60 -18.64 16.55
N SER A 92 -21.66 -18.79 15.73
CA SER A 92 -22.66 -17.77 15.37
C SER A 92 -22.27 -16.28 15.49
N GLY A 93 -22.01 -15.65 14.34
CA GLY A 93 -21.98 -14.19 14.23
C GLY A 93 -22.02 -13.77 12.76
N LYS A 94 -23.14 -13.14 12.36
CA LYS A 94 -23.41 -12.63 11.00
C LYS A 94 -22.17 -11.98 10.39
N ALA A 95 -21.72 -12.47 9.24
CA ALA A 95 -20.76 -11.77 8.42
C ALA A 95 -21.45 -10.51 7.85
N ASP A 96 -21.16 -9.34 8.43
CA ASP A 96 -21.64 -8.08 7.89
C ASP A 96 -21.14 -7.95 6.43
N PRO A 97 -22.05 -7.76 5.46
CA PRO A 97 -21.63 -7.53 4.09
C PRO A 97 -20.91 -6.19 4.04
N LYS A 98 -19.59 -6.22 3.79
CA LYS A 98 -18.84 -5.01 3.42
C LYS A 98 -19.62 -4.37 2.26
N LYS A 99 -20.23 -3.21 2.54
CA LYS A 99 -20.94 -2.40 1.53
C LYS A 99 -20.01 -2.25 0.33
N PRO A 100 -20.49 -2.48 -0.91
CA PRO A 100 -19.69 -2.22 -2.09
C PRO A 100 -19.24 -0.75 -2.04
N ALA A 101 -17.96 -0.51 -2.29
CA ALA A 101 -17.45 0.83 -2.48
C ALA A 101 -18.34 1.52 -3.52
N LYS A 102 -19.00 2.61 -3.12
CA LYS A 102 -19.71 3.47 -4.07
C LYS A 102 -18.63 4.21 -4.86
N VAL A 103 -18.71 4.08 -6.18
CA VAL A 103 -17.99 4.93 -7.14
C VAL A 103 -18.52 6.34 -7.02
#